data_AF-A0A4Y2TLS6-F1
#
_entry.id   AF-A0A4Y2TLS6-F1
#
_cell.length_a   1.000
_cell.length_b   1.000
_cell.length_c   1.000
_cell.angle_alpha   90.00
_cell.angle_beta   90.00
_cell.angle_gamma   90.00
#
_symmetry.space_group_name_H-M   'P 1'
#
loop_
_entity.id
_entity.type
_entity.pdbx_description
1 polymer ?
#
loop_
_entity_poly.entity_id
_entity_poly.type
_entity_poly.pdbx_seq_one_letter_code
_entity_poly.pdbx_strand_id
1 'polypeptide(L)'
;MNGNLIHFILSSDPYTSPFFRGVFASDTIPMLKEKSAIVVNADKSSEPGSHWLAFFCEGSNIEFFDSYGNPPEFYSTRFQDFTSNYSSVHWNSTTLQSLTSNVCGAYCIYFILKRCQGHSLYSIVNTLSHCQKNDFRMYQFVKKRYGVRMIFKQ
;
A
#
# COMPACT_ATOMS: atom_id res chain seq x y z
N MET A 1 5.17 -10.14 -3.94
CA MET A 1 6.32 -9.72 -3.10
C MET A 1 6.13 -10.30 -1.68
N ASN A 2 7.20 -10.65 -0.96
CA ASN A 2 7.09 -11.15 0.43
C ASN A 2 6.94 -9.96 1.41
N GLY A 3 6.09 -10.10 2.44
CA GLY A 3 5.90 -9.10 3.50
C GLY A 3 7.19 -8.70 4.21
N ASN A 4 8.12 -9.63 4.47
CA ASN A 4 9.42 -9.33 5.09
C ASN A 4 10.26 -8.37 4.23
N LEU A 5 10.18 -8.51 2.91
CA LEU A 5 10.87 -7.64 1.98
C LEU A 5 10.25 -6.24 1.95
N ILE A 6 8.92 -6.16 1.95
CA ILE A 6 8.19 -4.88 2.06
C ILE A 6 8.58 -4.18 3.37
N HIS A 7 8.56 -4.91 4.47
CA HIS A 7 8.94 -4.41 5.78
C HIS A 7 10.35 -3.84 5.75
N PHE A 8 11.33 -4.62 5.27
CA PHE A 8 12.72 -4.19 5.18
C PHE A 8 12.87 -2.90 4.36
N ILE A 9 12.25 -2.82 3.18
CA ILE A 9 12.32 -1.63 2.31
C ILE A 9 11.77 -0.39 3.03
N LEU A 10 10.56 -0.48 3.59
CA LEU A 10 9.88 0.69 4.17
C LEU A 10 10.39 1.07 5.56
N SER A 11 10.94 0.13 6.31
CA SER A 11 11.61 0.43 7.59
C SER A 11 13.03 0.98 7.42
N SER A 12 13.63 0.83 6.24
CA SER A 12 15.00 1.29 5.96
C SER A 12 15.08 2.56 5.12
N ASP A 13 14.01 2.95 4.40
CA ASP A 13 14.02 4.17 3.60
C ASP A 13 13.91 5.43 4.49
N PRO A 14 14.77 6.46 4.31
CA PRO A 14 14.78 7.66 5.16
C PRO A 14 13.47 8.44 5.19
N TYR A 15 12.67 8.40 4.12
CA TYR A 15 11.38 9.10 4.09
C TYR A 15 10.28 8.32 4.82
N THR A 16 10.30 6.99 4.75
CA THR A 16 9.21 6.17 5.27
C THR A 16 9.47 5.66 6.68
N SER A 17 10.72 5.37 7.04
CA SER A 17 11.09 4.79 8.35
C SER A 17 10.58 5.53 9.58
N PRO A 18 10.45 6.89 9.62
CA PRO A 18 9.90 7.55 10.80
C PRO A 18 8.40 7.25 11.04
N PHE A 19 7.67 6.94 9.96
CA PHE A 19 6.21 6.82 9.97
C PHE A 19 5.73 5.39 9.75
N PHE A 20 6.56 4.53 9.16
CA PHE A 20 6.19 3.17 8.86
C PHE A 20 6.10 2.33 10.14
N ARG A 21 4.97 1.64 10.33
CA ARG A 21 4.69 0.86 11.55
C ARG A 21 4.76 -0.65 11.34
N GLY A 22 4.79 -1.11 10.10
CA GLY A 22 5.01 -2.51 9.79
C GLY A 22 4.09 -3.07 8.71
N VAL A 23 4.13 -4.40 8.60
CA VAL A 23 3.32 -5.20 7.69
C VAL A 23 2.42 -6.08 8.54
N PHE A 24 1.10 -6.02 8.29
CA PHE A 24 0.09 -6.71 9.09
C PHE A 24 -0.80 -7.58 8.21
N ALA A 25 -1.48 -8.54 8.81
CA ALA A 25 -2.61 -9.21 8.18
C ALA A 25 -3.92 -8.48 8.49
N SER A 26 -5.00 -8.79 7.77
CA SER A 26 -6.27 -8.06 7.90
C SER A 26 -6.90 -8.10 9.30
N ASP A 27 -6.51 -9.08 10.11
CA ASP A 27 -6.98 -9.35 11.47
C ASP A 27 -6.04 -8.88 12.58
N THR A 28 -4.90 -8.30 12.22
CA THR A 28 -3.84 -7.89 13.17
C THR A 28 -3.46 -6.41 13.02
N ILE A 29 -4.30 -5.62 12.35
CA ILE A 29 -4.07 -4.19 12.14
C ILE A 29 -4.13 -3.45 13.49
N PRO A 30 -3.06 -2.72 13.88
CA PRO A 30 -3.10 -1.89 15.07
C PRO A 30 -3.85 -0.58 14.80
N MET A 31 -4.38 0.04 15.85
CA MET A 31 -4.85 1.43 15.75
C MET A 31 -3.72 2.34 15.29
N LEU A 32 -3.96 3.11 14.24
CA LEU A 32 -3.02 4.10 13.73
C LEU A 32 -3.24 5.42 14.44
N LYS A 33 -2.14 6.12 14.72
CA LYS A 33 -2.13 7.41 15.38
C LYS A 33 -1.19 8.35 14.64
N GLU A 34 -1.45 9.64 14.81
CA GLU A 34 -0.61 10.72 14.28
C GLU A 34 -0.33 10.51 12.79
N LYS A 35 0.93 10.61 12.38
CA LYS A 35 1.39 10.31 11.04
C LYS A 35 1.98 8.91 11.01
N SER A 36 1.30 7.98 10.35
CA SER A 36 1.75 6.60 10.27
C SER A 36 1.36 5.91 8.97
N ALA A 37 2.14 4.91 8.57
CA ALA A 37 1.90 4.12 7.38
C ALA A 37 2.06 2.63 7.68
N ILE A 38 1.20 1.81 7.08
CA ILE A 38 1.28 0.35 7.17
C ILE A 38 1.01 -0.28 5.81
N VAL A 39 1.54 -1.48 5.62
CA VAL A 39 1.10 -2.39 4.56
C VAL A 39 0.29 -3.51 5.20
N VAL A 40 -0.79 -3.88 4.56
CA VAL A 40 -1.73 -4.88 5.05
C VAL A 40 -1.92 -5.95 3.98
N ASN A 41 -1.91 -7.22 4.38
CA ASN A 41 -2.40 -8.29 3.54
C ASN A 41 -3.93 -8.34 3.62
N ALA A 42 -4.62 -8.49 2.48
CA ALA A 42 -6.07 -8.66 2.46
C ALA A 42 -6.53 -9.89 3.26
N ASP A 43 -5.73 -10.95 3.27
CA ASP A 43 -6.01 -12.18 4.00
C ASP A 43 -5.67 -12.06 5.49
N LYS A 44 -6.24 -12.96 6.30
CA LYS A 44 -5.98 -13.08 7.73
C LYS A 44 -4.60 -13.68 8.01
N SER A 45 -4.13 -13.53 9.25
CA SER A 45 -2.85 -14.08 9.72
C SER A 45 -2.74 -15.60 9.58
N SER A 46 -3.87 -16.32 9.57
CA SER A 46 -3.96 -17.76 9.38
C SER A 46 -3.96 -18.21 7.91
N GLU A 47 -3.94 -17.27 6.96
CA GLU A 47 -4.11 -17.52 5.53
C GLU A 47 -2.82 -17.21 4.75
N PRO A 48 -2.65 -17.74 3.53
CA PRO A 48 -1.38 -17.65 2.79
C PRO A 48 -0.98 -16.23 2.34
N GLY A 49 -1.95 -15.32 2.24
CA GLY A 49 -1.75 -13.96 1.76
C GLY A 49 -1.96 -13.82 0.25
N SER A 50 -2.96 -13.04 -0.15
CA SER A 50 -3.40 -12.93 -1.55
C SER A 50 -3.05 -11.59 -2.21
N HIS A 51 -3.11 -10.50 -1.44
CA HIS A 51 -3.00 -9.14 -1.99
C HIS A 51 -2.44 -8.16 -0.96
N TRP A 52 -1.63 -7.20 -1.42
CA TRP A 52 -1.05 -6.17 -0.57
C TRP A 52 -1.77 -4.84 -0.78
N LEU A 53 -2.12 -4.22 0.35
CA LEU A 53 -2.84 -2.97 0.47
C LEU A 53 -2.03 -2.01 1.35
N ALA A 54 -2.27 -0.71 1.25
CA ALA A 54 -1.59 0.26 2.11
C ALA A 54 -2.59 1.18 2.81
N PHE A 55 -2.31 1.48 4.07
CA PHE A 55 -2.97 2.56 4.80
C PHE A 55 -1.95 3.65 5.15
N PHE A 56 -2.39 4.90 5.03
CA PHE A 56 -1.65 6.07 5.49
C PHE A 56 -2.56 6.94 6.35
N CYS A 57 -2.15 7.18 7.58
CA CYS A 57 -2.87 8.00 8.55
C CYS A 57 -2.14 9.32 8.76
N GLU A 58 -2.89 10.42 8.79
CA GLU A 58 -2.40 11.74 9.16
C GLU A 58 -3.45 12.44 10.04
N GLY A 59 -3.21 12.43 11.35
CA GLY A 59 -4.15 12.95 12.34
C GLY A 59 -5.35 12.02 12.50
N SER A 60 -6.55 12.52 12.20
CA SER A 60 -7.79 11.73 12.21
C SER A 60 -8.28 11.34 10.80
N ASN A 61 -7.46 11.56 9.78
CA ASN A 61 -7.76 11.18 8.40
C ASN A 61 -6.98 9.90 8.04
N ILE A 62 -7.63 8.99 7.34
CA ILE A 62 -7.00 7.78 6.83
C ILE A 62 -7.19 7.65 5.32
N GLU A 63 -6.10 7.33 4.64
CA GLU A 63 -6.07 6.99 3.23
C GLU A 63 -5.87 5.49 3.09
N PHE A 64 -6.70 4.85 2.28
CA PHE A 64 -6.57 3.46 1.84
C PHE A 64 -6.14 3.45 0.37
N PHE A 65 -5.11 2.69 0.07
CA PHE A 65 -4.62 2.52 -1.28
C PHE A 65 -4.71 1.05 -1.68
N ASP A 66 -5.40 0.82 -2.80
CA ASP A 66 -5.47 -0.46 -3.50
C ASP A 66 -5.10 -0.24 -4.96
N SER A 67 -4.10 -0.99 -5.46
CA SER A 67 -3.70 -0.92 -6.87
C SER A 67 -4.80 -1.37 -7.85
N TYR A 68 -5.83 -2.10 -7.39
CA TYR A 68 -7.01 -2.42 -8.19
C TYR A 68 -8.13 -1.37 -8.12
N GLY A 69 -8.06 -0.44 -7.16
CA GLY A 69 -9.02 0.65 -7.00
C GLY A 69 -10.30 0.26 -6.27
N ASN A 70 -10.28 -0.81 -5.48
CA ASN A 70 -11.41 -1.19 -4.65
C ASN A 70 -11.44 -0.37 -3.34
N PRO A 71 -12.62 -0.13 -2.76
CA PRO A 71 -12.73 0.50 -1.45
C PRO A 71 -12.40 -0.50 -0.31
N PRO A 72 -12.14 -0.03 0.93
CA PRO A 72 -11.79 -0.90 2.06
C PRO A 72 -12.80 -2.04 2.32
N GLU A 73 -14.10 -1.73 2.25
CA GLU A 73 -15.20 -2.66 2.51
C GLU A 73 -15.29 -3.82 1.51
N PHE A 74 -14.62 -3.72 0.36
CA PHE A 74 -14.55 -4.81 -0.62
C PHE A 74 -13.89 -6.06 -0.06
N TYR A 75 -12.89 -5.89 0.82
CA TYR A 75 -12.07 -7.01 1.31
C TYR A 75 -12.63 -7.66 2.56
N SER A 76 -13.14 -6.85 3.50
CA SER A 76 -13.78 -7.37 4.71
C SER A 76 -14.53 -6.28 5.47
N THR A 77 -15.52 -6.69 6.26
CA THR A 77 -16.16 -5.81 7.25
C THR A 77 -15.16 -5.30 8.28
N ARG A 78 -14.05 -6.01 8.54
CA ARG A 78 -13.00 -5.56 9.45
C ARG A 78 -12.30 -4.30 8.98
N PHE A 79 -12.13 -4.11 7.67
CA PHE A 79 -11.57 -2.87 7.14
C PHE A 79 -12.56 -1.71 7.26
N GLN A 80 -13.86 -1.98 7.07
CA GLN A 80 -14.91 -1.02 7.34
C GLN A 80 -14.92 -0.61 8.82
N ASP A 81 -14.90 -1.58 9.73
CA ASP A 81 -14.86 -1.35 11.19
C ASP A 81 -13.59 -0.59 11.59
N PHE A 82 -12.44 -0.99 11.05
CA PHE A 82 -11.17 -0.31 11.30
C PHE A 82 -11.22 1.15 10.85
N THR A 83 -11.67 1.42 9.62
CA THR A 83 -11.73 2.77 9.06
C THR A 83 -12.78 3.66 9.73
N SER A 84 -13.81 3.08 10.35
CA SER A 84 -14.82 3.80 11.13
C SER A 84 -14.27 4.51 12.37
N ASN A 85 -13.06 4.16 12.82
CA ASN A 85 -12.38 4.82 13.94
C ASN A 85 -11.74 6.18 13.58
N TYR A 86 -11.84 6.62 12.31
CA TYR A 86 -11.22 7.84 11.79
C TYR A 86 -12.29 8.83 11.32
N SER A 87 -12.00 10.13 11.36
CA SER A 87 -12.93 11.19 10.98
C SER A 87 -13.21 11.25 9.49
N SER A 88 -12.22 10.89 8.67
CA SER A 88 -12.39 10.80 7.22
C SER A 88 -11.61 9.62 6.65
N VAL A 89 -12.18 9.03 5.60
CA VAL A 89 -11.62 7.88 4.89
C VAL A 89 -11.57 8.24 3.41
N HIS A 90 -10.38 8.15 2.83
CA HIS A 90 -10.16 8.40 1.41
C HIS A 90 -9.56 7.17 0.75
N TRP A 91 -9.94 6.88 -0.48
CA TRP A 91 -9.35 5.79 -1.24
C TRP A 91 -9.28 6.13 -2.73
N ASN A 92 -8.45 5.40 -3.46
CA ASN A 92 -8.44 5.50 -4.91
C ASN A 92 -9.48 4.55 -5.52
N SER A 93 -10.18 5.02 -6.55
CA SER A 93 -11.17 4.25 -7.33
C SER A 93 -10.73 3.96 -8.77
N THR A 94 -9.43 4.12 -9.04
CA THR A 94 -8.83 3.87 -10.35
C THR A 94 -8.02 2.58 -10.28
N THR A 95 -8.27 1.65 -11.22
CA THR A 95 -7.44 0.46 -11.41
C THR A 95 -6.10 0.85 -12.03
N LEU A 96 -5.01 0.58 -11.32
CA LEU A 96 -3.65 0.96 -11.70
C LEU A 96 -2.78 -0.23 -12.08
N GLN A 97 -3.16 -1.44 -11.67
CA GLN A 97 -2.43 -2.69 -11.87
C GLN A 97 -3.26 -3.69 -12.67
N SER A 98 -2.61 -4.49 -13.54
CA SER A 98 -3.24 -5.64 -14.16
C SER A 98 -3.60 -6.72 -13.13
N LEU A 99 -4.79 -7.33 -13.27
CA LEU A 99 -5.22 -8.47 -12.44
C LEU A 99 -4.30 -9.70 -12.55
N THR A 100 -3.52 -9.80 -13.62
CA THR A 100 -2.55 -10.88 -13.84
C THR A 100 -1.17 -10.59 -13.25
N SER A 101 -0.93 -9.35 -12.81
CA SER A 101 0.38 -8.94 -12.31
C SER A 101 0.57 -9.22 -10.82
N ASN A 102 1.81 -9.49 -10.42
CA ASN A 102 2.17 -9.85 -9.04
C ASN A 102 2.88 -8.72 -8.26
N VAL A 103 2.68 -7.46 -8.68
CA VAL A 103 3.45 -6.31 -8.20
C VAL A 103 2.70 -5.36 -7.25
N CYS A 104 1.54 -5.76 -6.69
CA CYS A 104 0.77 -4.93 -5.74
C CYS A 104 1.59 -4.40 -4.55
N GLY A 105 2.52 -5.21 -4.02
CA GLY A 105 3.45 -4.77 -2.99
C GLY A 105 4.38 -3.63 -3.44
N ALA A 106 4.76 -3.58 -4.73
CA ALA A 106 5.55 -2.48 -5.29
C ALA A 106 4.73 -1.19 -5.39
N TYR A 107 3.43 -1.29 -5.71
CA TYR A 107 2.52 -0.15 -5.65
C TYR A 107 2.36 0.38 -4.22
N CYS A 108 2.22 -0.49 -3.22
CA CYS A 108 2.15 -0.10 -1.81
C CYS A 108 3.42 0.68 -1.38
N ILE A 109 4.60 0.18 -1.75
CA ILE A 109 5.88 0.85 -1.47
C ILE A 109 5.92 2.22 -2.14
N TYR A 110 5.52 2.31 -3.41
CA TYR A 110 5.51 3.57 -4.15
C TYR A 110 4.55 4.59 -3.53
N PHE A 111 3.34 4.16 -3.19
CA PHE A 111 2.34 4.99 -2.53
C PHE A 111 2.85 5.55 -1.20
N ILE A 112 3.30 4.67 -0.28
CA ILE A 112 3.79 5.09 1.04
C ILE A 112 4.98 6.05 0.91
N LEU A 113 5.96 5.73 0.05
CA LEU A 113 7.09 6.61 -0.19
C LEU A 113 6.63 8.00 -0.65
N LYS A 114 5.72 8.05 -1.63
CA LYS A 114 5.25 9.31 -2.19
C LYS A 114 4.41 10.11 -1.19
N ARG A 115 3.61 9.44 -0.36
CA ARG A 115 2.89 10.11 0.73
C ARG A 115 3.85 10.71 1.76
N CYS A 116 4.87 9.96 2.18
CA CYS A 116 5.91 10.45 3.08
C CYS A 116 6.73 11.60 2.48
N GLN A 117 6.84 11.68 1.14
CA GLN A 117 7.45 12.80 0.41
C GLN A 117 6.51 14.01 0.22
N GLY A 118 5.29 13.96 0.73
CA GLY A 118 4.33 15.08 0.70
C GLY A 118 3.41 15.12 -0.52
N HIS A 119 3.43 14.12 -1.39
CA HIS A 119 2.46 14.02 -2.49
C HIS A 119 1.10 13.56 -1.95
N SER A 120 -0.01 14.09 -2.46
CA SER A 120 -1.35 13.62 -2.10
C SER A 120 -1.72 12.30 -2.80
N LEU A 121 -2.67 11.54 -2.23
CA LEU A 121 -3.26 10.35 -2.88
C LEU A 121 -3.68 10.65 -4.33
N TYR A 122 -4.39 11.76 -4.55
CA TYR A 122 -4.82 12.19 -5.88
C TYR A 122 -3.64 12.38 -6.85
N SER A 123 -2.58 13.08 -6.43
CA SER A 123 -1.40 13.30 -7.28
C SER A 123 -0.69 12.00 -7.64
N ILE A 124 -0.61 11.06 -6.69
CA ILE A 124 -0.01 9.74 -6.88
C ILE A 124 -0.82 8.92 -7.90
N VAL A 125 -2.14 8.82 -7.69
CA VAL A 125 -3.05 8.08 -8.57
C VAL A 125 -3.03 8.68 -9.98
N ASN A 126 -3.09 10.01 -10.10
CA ASN A 126 -3.03 10.70 -11.39
C ASN A 126 -1.71 10.42 -12.13
N THR A 127 -0.59 10.36 -11.42
CA THR A 127 0.72 10.03 -12.03
C THR A 127 0.78 8.60 -12.57
N LEU A 128 0.04 7.67 -11.93
CA LEU A 128 -0.01 6.27 -12.33
C LEU A 128 -1.06 6.03 -13.42
N SER A 129 -2.22 6.70 -13.41
CA SER A 129 -3.28 6.47 -14.39
C SER A 129 -2.88 6.78 -15.84
N HIS A 130 -1.91 7.67 -16.06
CA HIS A 130 -1.50 8.13 -17.39
C HIS A 130 -0.48 7.22 -18.10
N CYS A 131 -0.12 6.05 -17.55
CA CYS A 131 0.97 5.24 -18.07
C CYS A 131 0.53 3.82 -18.46
N GLN A 132 0.76 3.44 -19.72
CA GLN A 132 0.36 2.16 -20.30
C GLN A 132 1.14 0.93 -19.78
N LYS A 133 2.19 1.14 -18.96
CA LYS A 133 3.09 0.06 -18.46
C LYS A 133 3.39 0.17 -16.97
N ASN A 134 2.37 0.48 -16.16
CA ASN A 134 2.56 0.71 -14.73
C ASN A 134 3.19 -0.47 -13.99
N ASP A 135 2.77 -1.71 -14.26
CA ASP A 135 3.28 -2.88 -13.54
C ASP A 135 4.80 -3.03 -13.71
N PHE A 136 5.29 -2.92 -14.95
CA PHE A 136 6.72 -2.97 -15.25
C PHE A 136 7.46 -1.77 -14.65
N ARG A 137 6.84 -0.58 -14.67
CA ARG A 137 7.40 0.63 -14.04
C ARG A 137 7.53 0.46 -12.52
N MET A 138 6.54 -0.11 -11.84
CA MET A 138 6.59 -0.38 -10.40
C MET A 138 7.63 -1.44 -10.06
N TYR A 139 7.71 -2.50 -10.85
CA TYR A 139 8.77 -3.50 -10.75
C TYR A 139 10.17 -2.86 -10.88
N GLN A 140 10.39 -2.06 -11.93
CA GLN A 140 11.67 -1.38 -12.17
C GLN A 140 11.99 -0.34 -11.08
N PHE A 141 10.98 0.37 -10.59
CA PHE A 141 11.14 1.34 -9.50
C PHE A 141 11.73 0.68 -8.26
N VAL A 142 11.13 -0.41 -7.78
CA VAL A 142 11.63 -1.12 -6.59
C VAL A 142 13.00 -1.74 -6.87
N LYS A 143 13.18 -2.38 -8.03
CA LYS A 143 14.45 -3.00 -8.42
C LYS A 143 15.61 -1.99 -8.43
N LYS A 144 15.42 -0.84 -9.07
CA LYS A 144 16.46 0.19 -9.22
C LYS A 144 16.73 0.94 -7.92
N ARG A 145 15.68 1.31 -7.18
CA ARG A 145 15.81 2.12 -5.96
C ARG A 145 16.37 1.32 -4.78
N TYR A 146 15.94 0.06 -4.61
CA TYR A 146 16.26 -0.73 -3.44
C TYR A 146 17.17 -1.93 -3.73
N GLY A 147 17.60 -2.13 -4.98
CA GLY A 147 18.51 -3.22 -5.36
C GLY A 147 17.89 -4.63 -5.25
N VAL A 148 16.56 -4.72 -5.17
CA VAL A 148 15.85 -5.97 -4.90
C VAL A 148 15.53 -6.72 -6.19
N ARG A 149 15.82 -8.02 -6.21
CA ARG A 149 15.38 -8.91 -7.30
C ARG A 149 14.02 -9.51 -6.97
N MET A 150 13.06 -9.27 -7.83
CA MET A 150 11.73 -9.88 -7.77
C MET A 150 11.43 -10.62 -9.07
N ILE A 151 10.60 -11.64 -9.00
CA ILE A 151 10.03 -12.26 -10.20
C ILE A 151 8.90 -11.36 -10.68
N PHE A 152 9.05 -10.78 -11.87
CA PHE A 152 7.97 -10.04 -12.52
C PHE A 152 7.09 -11.02 -13.29
N LYS A 153 5.79 -11.03 -12.98
CA LYS A 153 4.75 -11.75 -13.73
C LYS A 153 3.68 -10.74 -14.17
N GLN A 154 3.21 -10.89 -15.40
CA GLN A 154 2.15 -10.09 -16.00
C GLN A 154 1.39 -10.97 -16.99
#